data_AF-A0A355AGB0-F1
#
_entry.id   AF-A0A355AGB0-F1
#
_cell.length_a   1.000
_cell.length_b   1.000
_cell.length_c   1.000
_cell.angle_alpha   90.00
_cell.angle_beta   90.00
_cell.angle_gamma   90.00
#
_symmetry.space_group_name_H-M   'P 1'
#
loop_
_entity.id
_entity.type
_entity.pdbx_description
1 polymer ?
#
loop_
_entity_poly.entity_id
_entity_poly.type
_entity_poly.pdbx_seq_one_letter_code
_entity_poly.pdbx_strand_id
1 'polypeptide(L)'
;PVAHAEGRFTTADKTSLQQLDAGGQFVLRYANNRDGQQTNPNGSEQNIAGMCDATGRIFGLMPHPERFIEATQHPAWAGRLDPHADGAGLTFFRNALRVIGKDLG
;
A
#
# COMPACT_ATOMS: atom_id res chain seq x y z
N PRO A 1 -5.44 -9.16 12.15
CA PRO A 1 -4.24 -9.98 12.43
C PRO A 1 -2.98 -9.28 11.87
N VAL A 2 -2.25 -8.57 12.74
CA VAL A 2 -0.93 -8.02 12.40
C VAL A 2 0.04 -9.20 12.38
N ALA A 3 0.37 -9.67 11.19
CA ALA A 3 1.24 -10.83 10.97
C ALA A 3 2.48 -10.44 10.14
N HIS A 4 3.19 -9.38 10.56
CA HIS A 4 4.50 -9.05 10.02
C HIS A 4 5.41 -8.56 11.14
N ALA A 5 6.35 -9.40 11.58
CA ALA A 5 7.39 -9.00 12.54
C ALA A 5 8.46 -8.07 11.90
N GLU A 6 8.51 -7.97 10.57
CA GLU A 6 9.57 -7.28 9.82
C GLU A 6 9.02 -6.28 8.78
N GLY A 7 7.75 -5.89 8.88
CA GLY A 7 7.08 -5.04 7.88
C GLY A 7 7.20 -3.54 8.10
N ARG A 8 7.88 -3.11 9.17
CA ARG A 8 7.95 -1.72 9.59
C ARG A 8 9.00 -0.98 8.77
N PHE A 9 8.57 -0.03 7.93
CA PHE A 9 9.51 0.87 7.27
C PHE A 9 10.18 1.78 8.31
N THR A 10 11.51 1.86 8.26
CA THR A 10 12.33 2.76 9.06
C THR A 10 13.54 3.18 8.24
N THR A 11 13.97 4.42 8.43
CA THR A 11 15.24 4.91 7.87
C THR A 11 16.34 4.86 8.93
N ALA A 12 17.61 4.85 8.49
CA ALA A 12 18.75 4.88 9.40
C ALA A 12 18.85 6.20 10.17
N ASP A 13 18.46 7.30 9.52
CA ASP A 13 18.47 8.64 10.07
C ASP A 13 17.45 9.56 9.36
N LYS A 14 17.18 10.70 9.98
CA LYS A 14 16.22 11.70 9.47
C LYS A 14 16.63 12.31 8.13
N THR A 15 17.93 12.40 7.84
CA THR A 15 18.43 12.96 6.58
C THR A 15 18.05 12.04 5.43
N SER A 16 18.24 10.73 5.60
CA SER A 16 17.82 9.70 4.64
C SER A 16 16.33 9.77 4.38
N LEU A 17 15.50 9.90 5.42
CA LEU A 17 14.06 10.08 5.29
C LEU A 17 13.69 11.31 4.47
N GLN A 18 14.29 12.46 4.78
CA GLN A 18 14.03 13.72 4.07
C GLN A 18 14.44 13.66 2.61
N GLN A 19 15.56 13.02 2.29
CA GLN A 19 16.03 12.86 0.92
C GLN A 19 15.06 12.02 0.09
N LEU A 20 14.59 10.89 0.64
CA LEU A 20 13.62 10.02 -0.01
C LEU A 20 12.26 10.71 -0.21
N ASP A 21 11.80 11.48 0.78
CA ASP A 21 10.55 12.24 0.69
C ASP A 21 10.65 13.38 -0.35
N ALA A 22 11.75 14.13 -0.33
CA ALA A 22 12.04 15.18 -1.32
C ALA A 22 12.19 14.61 -2.74
N GLY A 23 12.69 13.37 -2.87
CA GLY A 23 12.76 12.64 -4.12
C GLY A 23 11.42 12.05 -4.60
N GLY A 24 10.33 12.22 -3.84
CA GLY A 24 9.01 11.70 -4.19
C GLY A 24 8.91 10.18 -4.14
N GLN A 25 9.83 9.50 -3.43
CA GLN A 25 9.91 8.04 -3.44
C GLN A 25 8.87 7.37 -2.55
N PHE A 26 8.21 8.12 -1.65
CA PHE A 26 7.12 7.61 -0.82
C PHE A 26 5.78 7.77 -1.52
N VAL A 27 5.36 6.72 -2.23
CA VAL A 27 4.17 6.77 -3.10
C VAL A 27 2.89 6.28 -2.41
N LEU A 28 3.00 5.60 -1.27
CA LEU A 28 1.83 5.14 -0.51
C LEU A 28 2.01 5.30 0.99
N ARG A 29 0.98 5.82 1.64
CA ARG A 29 0.90 5.96 3.10
C ARG A 29 -0.41 5.36 3.62
N TYR A 30 -0.37 4.78 4.82
CA TYR A 30 -1.57 4.39 5.55
C TYR A 30 -2.37 5.64 5.91
N ALA A 31 -3.63 5.67 5.52
CA ALA A 31 -4.53 6.78 5.83
C ALA A 31 -5.14 6.63 7.23
N ASN A 32 -5.65 7.72 7.79
CA ASN A 32 -6.52 7.63 8.95
C ASN A 32 -7.87 7.02 8.54
N ASN A 33 -8.56 6.36 9.47
CA ASN A 33 -9.93 5.94 9.25
C ASN A 33 -10.88 7.16 9.25
N ARG A 34 -12.17 6.93 9.01
CA ARG A 34 -13.18 8.00 8.94
C ARG A 34 -13.30 8.82 10.22
N ASP A 35 -12.93 8.25 11.35
CA ASP A 35 -12.95 8.88 12.68
C ASP A 35 -11.61 9.58 13.01
N GLY A 36 -10.68 9.65 12.06
CA GLY A 36 -9.37 10.28 12.23
C GLY A 36 -8.35 9.42 12.97
N GLN A 37 -8.66 8.16 13.30
CA GLN A 37 -7.73 7.26 13.97
C GLN A 37 -6.71 6.68 12.99
N GLN A 38 -5.45 6.61 13.43
CA GLN A 38 -4.37 6.08 12.60
C GLN A 38 -4.52 4.57 12.38
N THR A 39 -4.45 4.15 11.12
CA THR A 39 -4.63 2.73 10.73
C THR A 39 -3.34 1.97 10.45
N ASN A 40 -2.18 2.63 10.61
CA ASN A 40 -0.86 2.07 10.36
C ASN A 40 -0.65 0.78 11.20
N PRO A 41 -0.68 -0.42 10.58
CA PRO A 41 -0.76 -1.67 11.30
C PRO A 41 0.59 -2.17 11.81
N ASN A 42 1.70 -1.60 11.32
CA ASN A 42 3.06 -2.08 11.59
C ASN A 42 3.98 -0.99 12.17
N GLY A 43 3.46 0.21 12.44
CA GLY A 43 4.22 1.32 13.04
C GLY A 43 5.27 1.92 12.12
N SER A 44 5.11 1.78 10.79
CA SER A 44 6.04 2.36 9.81
C SER A 44 6.20 3.87 10.01
N GLU A 45 7.44 4.34 9.86
CA GLU A 45 7.78 5.76 9.97
C GLU A 45 6.91 6.60 9.01
N GLN A 46 6.34 7.68 9.53
CA GLN A 46 5.39 8.56 8.82
C GLN A 46 4.26 7.83 8.06
N ASN A 47 3.82 6.67 8.55
CA ASN A 47 2.79 5.84 7.91
C ASN A 47 3.15 5.33 6.51
N ILE A 48 4.44 5.25 6.15
CA ILE A 48 4.87 4.79 4.83
C ILE A 48 4.48 3.32 4.64
N ALA A 49 3.72 3.05 3.58
CA ALA A 49 3.21 1.72 3.24
C ALA A 49 3.83 1.17 1.95
N GLY A 50 4.37 2.03 1.10
CA GLY A 50 5.07 1.63 -0.11
C GLY A 50 5.96 2.74 -0.65
N MET A 51 7.03 2.35 -1.33
CA MET A 51 8.02 3.26 -1.90
C MET A 51 8.53 2.78 -3.26
N CYS A 52 8.97 3.72 -4.10
CA CYS A 52 9.63 3.42 -5.35
C CYS A 52 11.13 3.74 -5.31
N ASP A 53 11.88 3.13 -6.22
CA ASP A 53 13.21 3.61 -6.55
C ASP A 53 13.15 4.99 -7.23
N ALA A 54 14.30 5.66 -7.38
CA ALA A 54 14.37 6.99 -7.99
C ALA A 54 13.92 7.01 -9.46
N THR A 55 13.91 5.86 -10.15
CA THR A 55 13.40 5.78 -11.53
C THR A 55 11.88 5.56 -11.60
N GLY A 56 11.24 5.23 -10.48
CA GLY A 56 9.82 4.89 -10.42
C GLY A 56 9.46 3.51 -10.98
N ARG A 57 10.45 2.71 -11.40
CA ARG A 57 10.23 1.41 -12.08
C ARG A 57 10.12 0.25 -11.10
N ILE A 58 10.76 0.35 -9.95
CA ILE A 58 10.73 -0.67 -8.91
C ILE A 58 9.87 -0.13 -7.77
N PHE A 59 8.82 -0.87 -7.43
CA PHE A 59 7.87 -0.50 -6.37
C PHE A 59 7.84 -1.57 -5.28
N GLY A 60 8.19 -1.19 -4.06
CA GLY A 60 8.05 -2.00 -2.86
C GLY A 60 6.78 -1.65 -2.11
N LEU A 61 6.01 -2.67 -1.71
CA LEU A 61 4.71 -2.50 -1.07
C LEU A 61 4.55 -3.48 0.10
N MET A 62 4.12 -2.96 1.25
CA MET A 62 3.85 -3.75 2.46
C MET A 62 2.41 -4.28 2.59
N PRO A 63 1.34 -3.58 2.20
CA PRO A 63 0.05 -4.27 2.08
C PRO A 63 0.19 -5.34 0.99
N HIS A 64 -0.55 -6.43 1.17
CA HIS A 64 -0.60 -7.56 0.25
C HIS A 64 -1.90 -7.51 -0.59
N PRO A 65 -2.07 -6.54 -1.52
CA PRO A 65 -3.27 -6.45 -2.35
C PRO A 65 -3.48 -7.70 -3.20
N GLU A 66 -2.42 -8.45 -3.51
CA GLU A 66 -2.51 -9.72 -4.24
C GLU A 66 -3.30 -10.79 -3.48
N ARG A 67 -3.44 -10.66 -2.15
CA ARG A 67 -4.26 -11.57 -1.33
C ARG A 67 -5.75 -11.20 -1.33
N PHE A 68 -6.13 -10.13 -2.02
CA PHE A 68 -7.47 -9.56 -2.03
C PHE A 68 -7.90 -9.18 -3.46
N ILE A 69 -7.63 -10.06 -4.42
CA ILE A 69 -8.01 -9.89 -5.83
C ILE A 69 -9.50 -10.22 -6.05
N GLU A 70 -10.01 -11.20 -5.31
CA GLU A 70 -11.43 -11.62 -5.36
C GLU A 70 -12.11 -11.33 -4.02
N ALA A 71 -13.41 -11.02 -4.05
CA ALA A 71 -14.21 -10.78 -2.85
C ALA A 71 -14.26 -11.99 -1.89
N THR A 72 -14.09 -13.20 -2.41
CA THR A 72 -14.01 -14.46 -1.65
C THR A 72 -12.80 -14.55 -0.72
N GLN A 73 -11.75 -13.79 -1.01
CA GLN A 73 -10.50 -13.78 -0.23
C GLN A 73 -10.56 -12.84 0.98
N HIS A 74 -11.63 -12.06 1.13
CA HIS A 74 -11.79 -11.13 2.23
C HIS A 74 -12.06 -11.86 3.56
N PRO A 75 -11.43 -11.52 4.69
CA PRO A 75 -11.66 -12.18 5.99
C PRO A 75 -13.10 -12.12 6.50
N ALA A 76 -13.88 -11.13 6.04
CA ALA A 76 -15.32 -11.02 6.34
C ALA A 76 -16.22 -11.74 5.31
N TRP A 77 -15.63 -12.46 4.36
CA TRP A 77 -16.37 -13.31 3.43
C TRP A 77 -16.96 -14.49 4.20
N ALA A 78 -18.19 -14.29 4.68
CA ALA A 78 -19.03 -15.30 5.31
C ALA A 78 -20.25 -15.59 4.41
N GLY A 79 -20.06 -15.59 3.09
CA GLY A 79 -21.15 -15.65 2.10
C GLY A 79 -22.00 -14.39 1.99
N ARG A 80 -21.53 -13.27 2.56
CA ARG A 80 -22.26 -11.97 2.62
C ARG A 80 -21.83 -10.97 1.55
N LEU A 81 -20.80 -11.31 0.77
CA LEU A 81 -20.31 -10.50 -0.35
C LEU A 81 -20.60 -11.24 -1.64
N ASP A 82 -20.81 -10.49 -2.73
CA ASP A 82 -20.92 -11.06 -4.07
C ASP A 82 -19.62 -11.81 -4.41
N PRO A 83 -19.67 -13.14 -4.66
CA PRO A 83 -18.49 -13.93 -4.95
C PRO A 83 -17.84 -13.57 -6.29
N HIS A 84 -18.53 -12.86 -7.18
CA HIS A 84 -18.01 -12.41 -8.47
C HIS A 84 -17.51 -10.97 -8.46
N ALA A 85 -17.62 -10.27 -7.32
CA ALA A 85 -17.11 -8.92 -7.20
C ALA A 85 -15.58 -8.89 -7.12
N ASP A 86 -14.99 -7.87 -7.73
CA ASP A 86 -13.57 -7.58 -7.61
C ASP A 86 -13.21 -7.28 -6.15
N GLY A 87 -12.09 -7.84 -5.69
CA GLY A 87 -11.49 -7.48 -4.42
C GLY A 87 -10.80 -6.10 -4.48
N ALA A 88 -10.64 -5.46 -3.31
CA ALA A 88 -9.99 -4.16 -3.19
C ALA A 88 -8.54 -4.16 -3.70
N GLY A 89 -7.87 -5.31 -3.66
CA GLY A 89 -6.53 -5.49 -4.21
C GLY A 89 -6.49 -5.40 -5.73
N LEU A 90 -7.48 -5.94 -6.44
CA LEU A 90 -7.57 -5.81 -7.89
C LEU A 90 -7.80 -4.35 -8.31
N THR A 91 -8.62 -3.62 -7.54
CA THR A 91 -8.81 -2.18 -7.73
C THR A 91 -7.50 -1.40 -7.57
N PHE A 92 -6.68 -1.76 -6.59
CA PHE A 92 -5.35 -1.18 -6.40
C PHE A 92 -4.47 -1.36 -7.64
N PHE A 93 -4.34 -2.59 -8.16
CA PHE A 93 -3.52 -2.86 -9.34
C PHE A 93 -4.05 -2.16 -10.60
N ARG A 94 -5.37 -2.11 -10.80
CA ARG A 94 -5.98 -1.37 -11.93
C ARG A 94 -5.66 0.13 -11.85
N ASN A 95 -5.68 0.71 -10.67
CA ASN A 95 -5.31 2.11 -10.47
C ASN A 95 -3.82 2.34 -10.73
N ALA A 96 -2.94 1.45 -10.25
CA ALA A 96 -1.51 1.51 -10.51
C ALA A 96 -1.21 1.45 -12.03
N LEU A 97 -1.82 0.50 -12.75
CA LEU A 97 -1.67 0.36 -14.20
C LEU A 97 -2.21 1.58 -14.97
N ARG A 98 -3.30 2.20 -14.51
CA ARG A 98 -3.84 3.42 -15.13
C ARG A 98 -2.87 4.60 -15.00
N VAL A 99 -2.15 4.71 -13.88
CA VAL A 99 -1.16 5.77 -13.68
C VAL A 99 0.05 5.52 -14.59
N ILE A 100 0.61 4.31 -14.57
CA ILE A 100 1.76 3.95 -15.41
C ILE A 100 1.44 4.05 -16.91
N GLY A 101 0.25 3.61 -17.32
CA GLY A 101 -0.17 3.61 -18.72
C GLY A 101 -0.40 5.01 -19.31
N LYS A 102 -0.54 6.05 -18.48
CA LYS A 102 -0.61 7.44 -18.94
C LYS A 102 0.77 8.04 -19.25
N ASP A 103 1.84 7.52 -18.64
CA ASP A 103 3.21 8.00 -18.84
C ASP A 103 3.90 7.33 -20.05
N LEU A 104 3.24 6.36 -20.70
CA LEU A 104 3.73 5.61 -21.86
C LEU A 104 3.14 6.06 -23.21
N GLY A 105 2.32 7.12 -23.23
CA GLY A 105 1.73 7.72 -24.44
C GLY A 105 2.22 9.13 -24.68
#